data_AF-A0A381LIG8-F1
#
_entry.id   AF-A0A381LIG8-F1
#
_cell.length_a   1.000
_cell.length_b   1.000
_cell.length_c   1.000
_cell.angle_alpha   90.00
_cell.angle_beta   90.00
_cell.angle_gamma   90.00
#
_symmetry.space_group_name_H-M   'P 1'
#
loop_
_entity.id
_entity.type
_entity.pdbx_description
1 polymer ?
#
loop_
_entity_poly.entity_id
_entity_poly.type
_entity_poly.pdbx_seq_one_letter_code
_entity_poly.pdbx_strand_id
1 'polypeptide(L)'
;MKIVLPHLAIALLSVVAPALAVMYDCFGTIIDGDVVKRAEASHDYASTSKVALIKEDSKIPYTYFDIHTTGQYSERYTGFACFVDTAMTKPDVRKHHEETWWPCNRLT
;
A
#
# COMPACT_ATOMS: atom_id res chain seq x y z
N MET A 1 53.90 12.96 -30.98
CA MET A 1 52.82 13.94 -30.73
C MET A 1 51.50 13.42 -31.30
N LYS A 2 50.49 13.16 -30.47
CA LYS A 2 49.12 13.72 -30.57
C LYS A 2 48.14 12.95 -29.66
N ILE A 3 47.61 13.73 -28.70
CA ILE A 3 46.20 13.82 -28.30
C ILE A 3 45.58 12.60 -27.59
N VAL A 4 45.80 12.56 -26.27
CA VAL A 4 44.79 12.59 -25.20
C VAL A 4 43.32 12.39 -25.63
N LEU A 5 42.63 11.41 -25.01
CA LEU A 5 41.20 11.54 -24.69
C LEU A 5 40.86 10.67 -23.45
N PRO A 6 40.78 11.23 -22.22
CA PRO A 6 40.32 10.52 -21.04
C PRO A 6 38.80 10.68 -20.99
N HIS A 7 38.07 9.91 -21.78
CA HIS A 7 36.61 10.07 -21.91
C HIS A 7 35.82 8.82 -21.56
N LEU A 8 36.37 7.95 -20.71
CA LEU A 8 35.60 6.84 -20.12
C LEU A 8 35.36 7.01 -18.62
N ALA A 9 35.27 8.26 -18.16
CA ALA A 9 34.49 8.59 -16.96
C ALA A 9 33.14 9.12 -17.43
N ILE A 10 32.38 8.30 -18.18
CA ILE A 10 30.95 8.55 -18.35
C ILE A 10 30.36 8.25 -16.98
N ALA A 11 30.16 9.34 -16.25
CA ALA A 11 29.39 9.44 -15.04
C ALA A 11 28.21 8.44 -15.05
N LEU A 12 28.39 7.31 -14.36
CA LEU A 12 27.31 6.52 -13.76
C LEU A 12 26.72 7.30 -12.56
N LEU A 13 26.54 8.60 -12.73
CA LEU A 13 25.61 9.43 -11.97
C LEU A 13 24.29 9.47 -12.74
N SER A 14 23.93 8.36 -13.38
CA SER A 14 22.56 8.07 -13.78
C SER A 14 21.76 7.95 -12.49
N VAL A 15 21.36 9.12 -11.98
CA VAL A 15 20.22 9.41 -11.13
C VAL A 15 19.46 8.14 -10.77
N VAL A 16 19.97 7.43 -9.76
CA VAL A 16 19.14 6.53 -8.98
C VAL A 16 18.30 7.48 -8.15
N ALA A 17 17.24 8.03 -8.76
CA ALA A 17 16.15 8.54 -7.97
C ALA A 17 15.72 7.33 -7.13
N PRO A 18 15.86 7.36 -5.80
CA PRO A 18 15.29 6.30 -5.00
C PRO A 18 13.81 6.29 -5.37
N ALA A 19 13.34 5.19 -5.94
CA ALA A 19 11.91 4.98 -6.07
C ALA A 19 11.37 5.11 -4.65
N LEU A 20 10.67 6.21 -4.38
CA LEU A 20 10.14 6.48 -3.05
C LEU A 20 9.23 5.32 -2.68
N ALA A 21 9.71 4.48 -1.78
CA ALA A 21 9.01 3.30 -1.33
C ALA A 21 7.81 3.79 -0.52
N VAL A 22 6.61 3.56 -1.04
CA VAL A 22 5.39 3.89 -0.32
C VAL A 22 5.28 2.95 0.87
N MET A 23 5.05 3.49 2.06
CA MET A 23 4.76 2.69 3.25
C MET A 23 3.50 3.22 3.92
N TYR A 24 2.88 2.41 4.77
CA TYR A 24 1.72 2.81 5.55
C TYR A 24 2.01 2.56 7.03
N ASP A 25 1.96 3.61 7.84
CA ASP A 25 2.03 3.50 9.30
C ASP A 25 0.61 3.39 9.87
N CYS A 26 0.29 2.17 10.31
CA CYS A 26 -0.96 1.81 10.95
C CYS A 26 -0.77 1.71 12.47
N PHE A 27 -0.57 2.85 13.13
CA PHE A 27 -0.38 2.96 14.59
C PHE A 27 0.84 2.15 15.08
N GLY A 28 2.00 2.39 14.47
CA GLY A 28 3.28 1.73 14.77
C GLY A 28 3.50 0.42 14.02
N THR A 29 2.51 -0.09 13.31
CA THR A 29 2.70 -1.22 12.38
C THR A 29 2.96 -0.69 10.98
N ILE A 30 4.15 -0.96 10.46
CA ILE A 30 4.55 -0.53 9.13
C ILE A 30 4.16 -1.59 8.10
N ILE A 31 3.38 -1.19 7.11
CA ILE A 31 2.97 -2.03 5.98
C ILE A 31 3.64 -1.50 4.71
N ASP A 32 4.33 -2.38 4.00
CA ASP A 32 4.95 -2.06 2.71
C ASP A 32 3.87 -1.79 1.65
N GLY A 33 4.02 -0.71 0.88
CA GLY A 33 3.10 -0.39 -0.21
C GLY A 33 3.04 -1.48 -1.30
N ASP A 34 4.10 -2.25 -1.50
CA ASP A 34 4.09 -3.38 -2.44
C ASP A 34 3.26 -4.56 -1.91
N VAL A 35 3.11 -4.70 -0.60
CA VAL A 35 2.13 -5.64 -0.01
C VAL A 35 0.71 -5.21 -0.34
N VAL A 36 0.40 -3.91 -0.22
CA VAL A 36 -0.93 -3.36 -0.54
C VAL A 36 -1.24 -3.55 -2.03
N LYS A 37 -0.30 -3.20 -2.93
CA LYS A 37 -0.48 -3.40 -4.38
C LYS A 37 -0.70 -4.86 -4.76
N ARG A 38 0.01 -5.81 -4.13
CA ARG A 38 -0.21 -7.24 -4.37
C ARG A 38 -1.58 -7.70 -3.89
N ALA A 39 -2.04 -7.17 -2.76
CA ALA A 39 -3.37 -7.45 -2.25
C ALA A 39 -4.46 -6.88 -3.18
N GLU A 40 -4.30 -5.65 -3.69
CA GLU A 40 -5.16 -5.05 -4.73
C GLU A 40 -5.24 -5.95 -5.97
N ALA A 41 -4.08 -6.31 -6.54
CA ALA A 41 -4.03 -7.15 -7.73
C ALA A 41 -4.68 -8.53 -7.47
N SER A 42 -4.41 -9.15 -6.32
CA SER A 42 -4.96 -10.47 -5.99
C SER A 42 -6.48 -10.42 -5.78
N HIS A 43 -6.99 -9.33 -5.21
CA HIS A 43 -8.40 -9.10 -5.00
C HIS A 43 -9.18 -9.06 -6.32
N ASP A 44 -8.66 -8.31 -7.30
CA ASP A 44 -9.27 -8.19 -8.63
C ASP A 44 -9.44 -9.55 -9.33
N TYR A 45 -8.57 -10.51 -9.03
CA TYR A 45 -8.63 -11.86 -9.59
C TYR A 45 -9.45 -12.86 -8.78
N ALA A 46 -9.47 -12.74 -7.44
CA ALA A 46 -9.99 -13.78 -6.54
C ALA A 46 -11.34 -13.46 -5.90
N SER A 47 -11.92 -12.27 -6.14
CA SER A 47 -13.22 -11.86 -5.54
C SER A 47 -13.27 -12.00 -4.02
N THR A 48 -12.15 -11.71 -3.34
CA THR A 48 -12.00 -11.80 -1.87
C THR A 48 -12.56 -10.58 -1.13
N SER A 49 -13.39 -9.81 -1.84
CA SER A 49 -14.02 -8.58 -1.38
C SER A 49 -14.96 -8.84 -0.20
N LYS A 50 -14.86 -7.99 0.81
CA LYS A 50 -15.74 -7.92 1.97
C LYS A 50 -16.41 -6.56 2.00
N VAL A 51 -17.46 -6.42 2.81
CA VAL A 51 -18.17 -5.15 2.97
C VAL A 51 -18.20 -4.79 4.45
N ALA A 52 -17.87 -3.55 4.79
CA ALA A 52 -17.95 -3.02 6.15
C ALA A 52 -18.32 -1.55 6.16
N LEU A 53 -18.88 -1.10 7.29
CA LEU A 53 -18.96 0.31 7.62
C LEU A 53 -17.60 0.77 8.16
N ILE A 54 -17.15 1.96 7.78
CA ILE A 54 -15.91 2.54 8.34
C ILE A 54 -16.09 2.90 9.82
N LYS A 55 -17.29 3.32 10.21
CA LYS A 55 -17.73 3.54 11.59
C LYS A 55 -19.10 2.92 11.75
N GLU A 56 -19.43 2.40 12.92
CA GLU A 56 -20.73 1.78 13.19
C GLU A 56 -21.93 2.71 12.89
N ASP A 57 -21.77 4.02 13.09
CA ASP A 57 -22.80 5.04 12.82
C ASP A 57 -22.88 5.48 11.34
N SER A 58 -21.99 4.98 10.49
CA SER A 58 -22.02 5.25 9.05
C SER A 58 -23.21 4.55 8.40
N LYS A 59 -23.83 5.22 7.42
CA LYS A 59 -24.90 4.64 6.60
C LYS A 59 -24.41 4.02 5.30
N ILE A 60 -23.13 4.25 4.97
CA ILE A 60 -22.55 3.86 3.69
C ILE A 60 -21.61 2.68 3.94
N PRO A 61 -21.94 1.48 3.40
CA PRO A 61 -21.03 0.37 3.37
C PRO A 61 -19.97 0.58 2.29
N TYR A 62 -18.74 0.14 2.58
CA TYR A 62 -17.63 0.18 1.66
C TYR A 62 -17.10 -1.23 1.46
N THR A 63 -16.71 -1.51 0.23
CA THR A 63 -16.02 -2.76 -0.10
C THR A 63 -14.57 -2.64 0.36
N TYR A 64 -14.00 -3.73 0.87
CA TYR A 64 -12.59 -3.79 1.27
C TYR A 64 -12.02 -5.18 1.05
N PHE A 65 -10.71 -5.30 1.12
CA PHE A 65 -10.00 -6.57 1.24
C PHE A 65 -8.98 -6.52 2.37
N ASP A 66 -8.73 -7.67 2.99
CA ASP A 66 -7.77 -7.77 4.07
C ASP A 66 -6.33 -7.63 3.53
N ILE A 67 -5.50 -6.94 4.30
CA ILE A 67 -4.07 -6.82 4.04
C ILE A 67 -3.33 -7.74 5.01
N HIS A 68 -2.58 -8.68 4.44
CA HIS A 68 -1.64 -9.48 5.21
C HIS A 68 -0.26 -8.86 5.11
N THR A 69 0.31 -8.48 6.25
CA THR A 69 1.62 -7.79 6.30
C THR A 69 2.77 -8.59 5.69
N THR A 70 2.63 -9.92 5.59
CA THR A 70 3.58 -10.80 4.92
C THR A 70 3.43 -10.83 3.39
N GLY A 71 2.39 -10.21 2.84
CA GLY A 71 2.04 -10.24 1.42
C GLY A 71 1.44 -11.56 0.93
N GLN A 72 1.24 -12.54 1.82
CA GLN A 72 0.61 -13.81 1.48
C GLN A 72 -0.88 -13.77 1.86
N TYR A 73 -1.74 -14.16 0.92
CA TYR A 73 -3.16 -14.31 1.19
C TYR A 73 -3.41 -15.34 2.30
N SER A 74 -4.32 -15.04 3.21
CA SER A 74 -4.81 -15.96 4.21
C SER A 74 -6.27 -15.62 4.55
N GLU A 75 -7.06 -16.59 5.00
CA GLU A 75 -8.39 -16.29 5.57
C GLU A 75 -8.30 -15.66 6.97
N ARG A 76 -7.11 -15.62 7.56
CA ARG A 76 -6.89 -15.05 8.89
C ARG A 76 -7.04 -13.53 8.87
N TYR A 77 -8.02 -13.05 9.63
CA TYR A 77 -8.17 -11.63 9.89
C TYR A 77 -6.93 -11.04 10.55
N THR A 78 -6.40 -9.97 9.98
CA THR A 78 -5.17 -9.28 10.44
C THR A 78 -5.46 -7.94 11.12
N GLY A 79 -6.70 -7.45 11.03
CA GLY A 79 -7.05 -6.11 11.48
C GLY A 79 -6.63 -4.99 10.52
N PHE A 80 -6.07 -5.31 9.36
CA PHE A 80 -5.70 -4.32 8.33
C PHE A 80 -6.49 -4.57 7.06
N ALA A 81 -6.99 -3.51 6.45
CA ALA A 81 -7.77 -3.59 5.22
C ALA A 81 -7.43 -2.46 4.28
N CYS A 82 -7.59 -2.69 2.99
CA CYS A 82 -7.67 -1.62 2.00
C CYS A 82 -9.13 -1.50 1.56
N PHE A 83 -9.70 -0.32 1.73
CA PHE A 83 -11.04 0.00 1.28
C PHE A 83 -10.99 0.48 -0.17
N VAL A 84 -11.94 -0.01 -0.97
CA VAL A 84 -12.14 0.42 -2.35
C VAL A 84 -13.35 1.35 -2.43
N ASP A 85 -13.44 2.11 -3.51
CA ASP A 85 -14.57 3.02 -3.78
C ASP A 85 -14.80 4.14 -2.75
N THR A 86 -13.81 4.47 -1.93
CA THR A 86 -13.86 5.58 -0.95
C THR A 86 -13.68 6.97 -1.58
N ALA A 87 -13.77 7.06 -2.92
CA ALA A 87 -13.43 8.23 -3.75
C ALA A 87 -11.98 8.73 -3.60
N MET A 88 -11.11 7.94 -2.94
CA MET A 88 -9.70 8.28 -2.78
C MET A 88 -8.89 7.97 -4.05
N THR A 89 -7.93 8.84 -4.39
CA THR A 89 -7.00 8.64 -5.51
C THR A 89 -5.82 7.72 -5.19
N LYS A 90 -5.78 7.20 -3.96
CA LYS A 90 -4.73 6.35 -3.41
C LYS A 90 -5.38 5.21 -2.64
N PRO A 91 -4.69 4.06 -2.46
CA PRO A 91 -5.22 2.97 -1.66
C PRO A 91 -5.57 3.45 -0.24
N ASP A 92 -6.82 3.21 0.19
CA ASP A 92 -7.33 3.59 1.50
C ASP A 92 -7.05 2.48 2.52
N VAL A 93 -5.82 2.47 3.03
CA VAL A 93 -5.35 1.50 4.01
C VAL A 93 -5.81 1.91 5.40
N ARG A 94 -6.48 1.00 6.10
CA ARG A 94 -7.04 1.22 7.43
C ARG A 94 -6.72 0.08 8.39
N LYS A 95 -6.67 0.42 9.67
CA LYS A 95 -6.61 -0.52 10.78
C LYS A 95 -7.95 -0.55 11.50
N HIS A 96 -8.47 -1.73 11.76
CA HIS A 96 -9.63 -1.90 12.62
C HIS A 96 -9.21 -1.77 14.09
N HIS A 97 -9.91 -0.92 14.82
CA HIS A 97 -9.75 -0.78 16.26
C HIS A 97 -11.13 -0.54 16.85
N GLU A 98 -11.54 -1.42 17.77
CA GLU A 98 -12.89 -1.46 18.32
C GLU A 98 -13.92 -1.59 17.18
N GLU A 99 -14.84 -0.64 17.05
CA GLU A 99 -15.92 -0.64 16.05
C GLU A 99 -15.64 0.35 14.91
N THR A 100 -14.36 0.70 14.67
CA THR A 100 -13.98 1.73 13.70
C THR A 100 -12.72 1.37 12.91
N TRP A 101 -12.76 1.69 11.63
CA TRP A 101 -11.64 1.62 10.70
C TRP A 101 -10.91 2.95 10.61
N TRP A 102 -9.75 3.01 11.25
CA TRP A 102 -8.91 4.18 11.29
C TRP A 102 -7.94 4.23 10.11
N PRO A 103 -7.82 5.37 9.42
CA PRO A 103 -6.90 5.50 8.29
C PRO A 103 -5.45 5.39 8.77
N CYS A 104 -4.64 4.66 8.00
CA CYS A 104 -3.20 4.60 8.20
C CYS A 104 -2.52 5.80 7.54
N ASN A 105 -1.39 6.23 8.10
CA ASN A 105 -0.60 7.32 7.55
C ASN A 105 0.25 6.81 6.38
N ARG A 106 0.02 7.35 5.19
CA ARG A 106 0.86 7.05 4.02
C ARG A 106 2.17 7.82 4.10
N LEU A 107 3.28 7.09 4.12
CA LEU A 107 4.65 7.57 4.08
C LEU A 107 5.17 7.48 2.64
N THR A 108 5.94 8.46 2.20
CA THR A 108 6.61 8.52 0.89
C THR A 108 8.04 8.97 1.06
#